data_AF-A0A9P7XD59-F1
#
_entry.id   AF-A0A9P7XD59-F1
#
_cell.length_a   1.000
_cell.length_b   1.000
_cell.length_c   1.000
_cell.angle_alpha   90.00
_cell.angle_beta   90.00
_cell.angle_gamma   90.00
#
_symmetry.space_group_name_H-M   'P 1'
#
loop_
_entity.id
_entity.type
_entity.pdbx_description
1 polymer ?
#
loop_
_entity_poly.entity_id
_entity_poly.type
_entity_poly.pdbx_seq_one_letter_code
_entity_poly.pdbx_strand_id
1 'polypeptide(L)'
;MLSQATSVILLLAASFNLGDCALISRPRPNHGGAVLTQQETHMSCRRVGYEMCKREYTWNVDKIWECINVASDVKNCGGCMRPMTDTDLLGQDCTMIPGQKDVRCIGGSCKVLACHPGWQLHRNKKVCTEAFDEGD
;
A
#
# COMPACT_ATOMS: atom_id res chain seq x y z
N MET A 1 -66.29 -6.25 -18.33
CA MET A 1 -66.15 -4.85 -17.86
C MET A 1 -64.65 -4.60 -17.76
N LEU A 2 -64.00 -4.15 -18.86
CA LEU A 2 -63.44 -2.78 -19.05
C LEU A 2 -62.61 -2.32 -17.84
N SER A 3 -61.36 -1.86 -17.93
CA SER A 3 -60.71 -1.10 -18.99
C SER A 3 -59.18 -1.15 -18.80
N GLN A 4 -58.45 -1.16 -19.92
CA GLN A 4 -57.03 -0.86 -19.97
C GLN A 4 -56.79 0.63 -19.68
N ALA A 5 -55.62 0.95 -19.13
CA ALA A 5 -55.07 2.30 -19.15
C ALA A 5 -53.54 2.22 -19.35
N THR A 6 -53.18 2.15 -20.62
CA THR A 6 -51.88 2.53 -21.20
C THR A 6 -51.63 4.03 -21.04
N SER A 7 -50.44 4.46 -20.59
CA SER A 7 -49.81 5.80 -20.84
C SER A 7 -48.78 6.14 -19.75
N VAL A 8 -47.57 6.66 -19.97
CA VAL A 8 -46.78 7.06 -21.14
C VAL A 8 -45.32 6.87 -20.72
N ILE A 9 -44.55 6.10 -21.50
CA ILE A 9 -43.09 6.08 -21.43
C ILE A 9 -42.61 7.41 -22.00
N LEU A 10 -42.19 8.34 -21.14
CA LEU A 10 -41.60 9.61 -21.56
C LEU A 10 -40.12 9.36 -21.91
N LEU A 11 -39.88 8.99 -23.16
CA LEU A 11 -38.57 9.05 -23.81
C LEU A 11 -38.15 10.52 -23.93
N LEU A 12 -37.28 10.99 -23.02
CA LEU A 12 -36.46 12.16 -23.32
C LEU A 12 -35.17 11.67 -23.99
N ALA A 13 -35.18 11.77 -25.32
CA ALA A 13 -34.01 11.66 -26.16
C ALA A 13 -33.00 12.74 -25.75
N ALA A 14 -31.87 12.35 -25.16
CA ALA A 14 -30.69 13.20 -25.08
C ALA A 14 -29.86 12.94 -26.33
N SER A 15 -29.96 13.87 -27.27
CA SER A 15 -29.24 13.89 -28.54
C SER A 15 -27.72 13.95 -28.31
N PHE A 16 -27.01 13.01 -28.93
CA PHE A 16 -25.57 13.06 -29.12
C PHE A 16 -25.23 14.27 -30.01
N ASN A 17 -24.49 15.24 -29.49
CA ASN A 17 -23.74 16.17 -30.32
C ASN A 17 -22.26 15.81 -30.23
N LEU A 18 -21.76 15.17 -31.29
CA LEU A 18 -20.34 15.19 -31.63
C LEU A 18 -20.04 16.56 -32.23
N GLY A 19 -19.14 17.31 -31.61
CA GLY A 19 -18.54 18.49 -32.23
C GLY A 19 -18.31 19.61 -31.23
N ASP A 20 -17.15 19.58 -30.56
CA ASP A 20 -16.37 20.78 -30.25
C ASP A 20 -15.01 20.37 -29.67
N CYS A 21 -14.02 20.23 -30.55
CA CYS A 21 -12.60 20.20 -30.17
C CYS A 21 -12.16 21.64 -29.84
N ALA A 22 -12.57 22.16 -28.68
CA ALA A 22 -12.05 23.42 -28.18
C ALA A 22 -10.66 23.20 -27.56
N LEU A 23 -9.62 23.56 -28.33
CA LEU A 23 -8.28 23.85 -27.84
C LEU A 23 -8.38 24.98 -26.81
N ILE A 24 -8.44 24.64 -25.52
CA ILE A 24 -8.20 25.60 -24.44
C ILE A 24 -6.83 25.29 -23.84
N SER A 25 -5.82 25.98 -24.36
CA SER A 25 -4.59 26.25 -23.64
C SER A 25 -4.93 26.96 -22.32
N ARG A 26 -4.89 26.22 -21.21
CA ARG A 26 -4.99 26.77 -19.84
C ARG A 26 -3.62 26.74 -19.15
N PRO A 27 -3.33 27.76 -18.31
CA PRO A 27 -1.98 28.27 -18.04
C PRO A 27 -1.15 27.36 -17.13
N ARG A 28 0.18 27.57 -17.16
CA ARG A 28 1.14 26.94 -16.24
C ARG A 28 0.65 27.09 -14.78
N PRO A 29 0.63 26.03 -13.97
CA PRO A 29 0.46 26.21 -12.54
C PRO A 29 1.65 26.99 -11.99
N ASN A 30 1.32 28.13 -11.39
CA ASN A 30 2.21 29.01 -10.67
C ASN A 30 2.84 28.24 -9.49
N HIS A 31 4.15 28.34 -9.30
CA HIS A 31 4.84 27.93 -8.08
C HIS A 31 4.52 28.96 -6.97
N GLY A 32 3.24 29.05 -6.59
CA GLY A 32 2.74 29.81 -5.45
C GLY A 32 2.29 28.83 -4.40
N GLY A 33 2.94 28.85 -3.23
CA GLY A 33 2.68 27.94 -2.14
C GLY A 33 1.21 27.84 -1.80
N ALA A 34 0.67 26.63 -1.87
CA ALA A 34 -0.57 26.30 -1.21
C ALA A 34 -0.39 26.56 0.28
N VAL A 35 -1.10 27.57 0.79
CA VAL A 35 -1.37 27.72 2.21
C VAL A 35 -2.22 26.53 2.61
N LEU A 36 -1.57 25.48 3.11
CA LEU A 36 -2.25 24.36 3.73
C LEU A 36 -2.90 24.90 5.00
N THR A 37 -4.23 24.85 5.05
CA THR A 37 -5.01 25.06 6.27
C THR A 37 -4.45 24.13 7.34
N GLN A 38 -3.93 24.72 8.42
CA GLN A 38 -3.48 23.98 9.59
C GLN A 38 -4.63 23.15 10.18
N GLN A 39 -4.26 22.05 10.84
CA GLN A 39 -5.06 21.32 11.84
C GLN A 39 -5.88 20.11 11.37
N GLU A 40 -5.20 19.09 10.88
CA GLU A 40 -5.25 17.80 11.60
C GLU A 40 -3.81 17.43 11.95
N THR A 41 -3.43 17.53 13.21
CA THR A 41 -2.16 17.02 13.74
C THR A 41 -2.20 15.50 13.81
N HIS A 42 -2.45 14.84 12.69
CA HIS A 42 -2.04 13.45 12.54
C HIS A 42 -0.57 13.47 12.19
N MET A 43 0.22 12.98 13.12
CA MET A 43 1.66 12.78 13.00
C MET A 43 1.90 11.73 11.90
N SER A 44 1.79 12.17 10.65
CA SER A 44 1.65 11.32 9.48
C SER A 44 2.73 11.63 8.46
N CYS A 45 3.19 10.60 7.77
CA CYS A 45 4.20 10.73 6.74
C CYS A 45 3.63 11.41 5.50
N ARG A 46 4.41 12.33 4.92
CA ARG A 46 3.98 13.12 3.74
C ARG A 46 3.65 12.26 2.51
N ARG A 47 4.21 11.05 2.41
CA ARG A 47 4.10 10.18 1.23
C ARG A 47 3.10 9.05 1.48
N VAL A 48 2.31 8.74 0.47
CA VAL A 48 1.40 7.58 0.48
C VAL A 48 2.20 6.29 0.61
N GLY A 49 1.72 5.36 1.43
CA GLY A 49 2.37 4.08 1.72
C GLY A 49 3.52 4.17 2.72
N TYR A 50 3.77 5.35 3.31
CA TYR A 50 4.72 5.51 4.40
C TYR A 50 4.02 5.57 5.75
N GLU A 51 4.61 4.93 6.74
CA GLU A 51 4.17 4.96 8.13
C GLU A 51 5.28 5.49 9.05
N MET A 52 4.86 6.06 10.17
CA MET A 52 5.78 6.57 11.19
C MET A 52 6.20 5.43 12.12
N CYS A 53 7.41 4.92 11.92
CA CYS A 53 7.94 3.81 12.69
C CYS A 53 8.94 4.30 13.74
N LYS A 54 8.95 3.66 14.91
CA LYS A 54 9.99 3.90 15.92
C LYS A 54 11.32 3.41 15.38
N ARG A 55 12.36 4.26 15.44
CA ARG A 55 13.71 3.84 15.03
C ARG A 55 14.27 2.82 16.00
N GLU A 56 14.90 1.77 15.49
CA GLU A 56 15.63 0.80 16.29
C GLU A 56 17.00 1.39 16.67
N TYR A 57 17.25 1.59 17.97
CA TYR A 57 18.46 2.19 18.54
C TYR A 57 18.78 3.62 18.06
N THR A 58 18.33 4.62 18.82
CA THR A 58 18.82 5.98 18.65
C THR A 58 19.33 6.58 19.95
N TRP A 59 20.57 7.06 19.91
CA TRP A 59 21.17 7.92 20.95
C TRP A 59 20.61 9.36 20.88
N ASN A 60 19.85 9.67 19.83
CA ASN A 60 19.23 10.96 19.62
C ASN A 60 17.75 10.90 20.02
N VAL A 61 17.48 11.35 21.24
CA VAL A 61 16.15 11.41 21.85
C VAL A 61 15.17 12.34 21.10
N ASP A 62 15.67 13.25 20.26
CA ASP A 62 14.83 14.17 19.50
C ASP A 62 14.32 13.56 18.18
N LYS A 63 14.85 12.39 17.78
CA LYS A 63 14.49 11.73 16.53
C LYS A 63 14.12 10.27 16.78
N ILE A 64 13.13 10.00 17.61
CA ILE A 64 12.74 8.61 17.96
C ILE A 64 12.00 7.86 16.85
N TRP A 65 11.68 8.53 15.74
CA TRP A 65 10.88 7.96 14.66
C TRP A 65 11.45 8.29 13.27
N GLU A 66 11.01 7.54 12.28
CA GLU A 66 11.24 7.81 10.86
C GLU A 66 10.07 7.35 9.99
N CYS A 67 9.97 7.92 8.79
CA CYS A 67 8.97 7.51 7.81
C CYS A 67 9.51 6.36 6.96
N ILE A 68 8.87 5.20 7.05
CA ILE A 68 9.26 3.99 6.31
C ILE A 68 8.16 3.62 5.32
N ASN A 69 8.53 3.26 4.09
CA ASN A 69 7.58 2.74 3.11
C ASN A 69 7.24 1.28 3.41
N VAL A 70 6.20 1.06 4.19
CA VAL A 70 5.78 -0.28 4.65
C VAL A 70 5.25 -1.17 3.53
N ALA A 71 4.99 -0.61 2.35
CA ALA A 71 4.58 -1.39 1.19
C ALA A 71 5.75 -2.10 0.50
N SER A 72 7.00 -1.69 0.77
CA SER A 72 8.20 -2.18 0.09
C SER A 72 9.40 -2.46 1.00
N ASP A 73 9.40 -1.95 2.24
CA ASP A 73 10.48 -2.19 3.19
C ASP A 73 10.44 -3.63 3.71
N VAL A 74 11.57 -4.33 3.64
CA VAL A 74 11.63 -5.76 3.99
C VAL A 74 11.61 -6.00 5.50
N LYS A 75 11.94 -5.00 6.32
CA LYS A 75 11.96 -5.12 7.79
C LYS A 75 10.67 -4.62 8.44
N ASN A 76 9.94 -3.75 7.75
CA ASN A 76 8.69 -3.14 8.19
C ASN A 76 7.59 -3.43 7.16
N CYS A 77 7.44 -4.69 6.75
CA CYS A 77 6.51 -5.03 5.69
C CYS A 77 5.08 -5.09 6.21
N GLY A 78 4.17 -4.34 5.57
CA GLY A 78 2.75 -4.30 5.92
C GLY A 78 2.39 -3.46 7.14
N GLY A 79 3.38 -2.86 7.78
CA GLY A 79 3.24 -1.98 8.94
C GLY A 79 4.61 -1.74 9.59
N CYS A 80 4.67 -0.95 10.65
CA CYS A 80 5.90 -0.77 11.40
C CYS A 80 6.21 -2.01 12.26
N MET A 81 7.45 -2.53 12.21
CA MET A 81 7.86 -3.60 13.14
C MET A 81 7.86 -3.11 14.59
N ARG A 82 8.15 -1.81 14.78
CA ARG A 82 8.00 -1.11 16.06
C ARG A 82 7.05 0.08 15.89
N PRO A 83 5.75 -0.13 16.09
CA PRO A 83 4.76 0.93 15.93
C PRO A 83 4.90 2.03 16.99
N MET A 84 4.37 3.21 16.69
CA MET A 84 4.40 4.34 17.62
C MET A 84 3.35 4.20 18.71
N THR A 85 2.17 3.70 18.33
CA THR A 85 1.01 3.42 19.19
C THR A 85 0.60 1.95 19.11
N ASP A 86 -0.15 1.47 20.10
CA ASP A 86 -0.66 0.08 20.10
C ASP A 86 -1.80 -0.15 19.09
N THR A 87 -2.32 0.93 18.48
CA THR A 87 -3.37 0.87 17.46
C THR A 87 -2.82 0.84 16.04
N ASP A 88 -1.53 1.13 15.84
CA ASP A 88 -0.90 1.07 14.53
C ASP A 88 -0.78 -0.38 14.05
N LEU A 89 -0.78 -0.58 12.73
CA LEU A 89 -0.60 -1.91 12.14
C LEU A 89 0.81 -2.43 12.45
N LEU A 90 0.87 -3.64 13.03
CA LEU A 90 2.13 -4.32 13.27
C LEU A 90 2.65 -4.93 11.97
N GLY A 91 3.85 -4.50 11.58
CA GLY A 91 4.58 -5.06 10.46
C GLY A 91 5.32 -6.34 10.77
N GLN A 92 5.86 -6.96 9.74
CA GLN A 92 6.73 -8.12 9.85
C GLN A 92 8.09 -7.86 9.18
N ASP A 93 9.15 -8.35 9.83
CA ASP A 93 10.46 -8.48 9.19
C ASP A 93 10.50 -9.76 8.34
N CYS A 94 10.48 -9.60 7.02
CA CYS A 94 10.53 -10.73 6.09
C CYS A 94 11.87 -11.48 6.15
N THR A 95 12.94 -10.86 6.66
CA THR A 95 14.26 -11.49 6.78
C THR A 95 14.31 -12.54 7.89
N MET A 96 13.35 -12.50 8.82
CA MET A 96 13.17 -13.45 9.90
C MET A 96 12.41 -14.72 9.50
N ILE A 97 12.01 -14.85 8.22
CA ILE A 97 11.36 -16.08 7.72
C ILE A 97 12.39 -17.22 7.72
N PRO A 98 12.13 -18.36 8.38
CA PRO A 98 13.08 -19.47 8.41
C PRO A 98 13.41 -20.02 7.02
N GLY A 99 14.69 -20.34 6.80
CA GLY A 99 15.17 -20.93 5.55
C GLY A 99 15.15 -20.01 4.33
N GLN A 100 14.71 -18.75 4.48
CA GLN A 100 14.68 -17.78 3.39
C GLN A 100 16.10 -17.43 2.94
N LYS A 101 16.30 -17.38 1.63
CA LYS A 101 17.54 -16.89 1.01
C LYS A 101 17.34 -15.52 0.35
N ASP A 102 16.17 -15.31 -0.23
CA ASP A 102 15.78 -14.04 -0.85
C ASP A 102 14.31 -13.74 -0.57
N VAL A 103 14.04 -12.52 -0.11
CA VAL A 103 12.72 -12.04 0.29
C VAL A 103 12.47 -10.63 -0.19
N ARG A 104 11.21 -10.32 -0.45
CA ARG A 104 10.74 -8.98 -0.78
C ARG A 104 9.46 -8.66 -0.05
N CYS A 105 9.30 -7.39 0.30
CA CYS A 105 8.00 -6.83 0.63
C CYS A 105 7.34 -6.32 -0.65
N ILE A 106 6.16 -6.83 -0.97
CA ILE A 106 5.41 -6.43 -2.17
C ILE A 106 3.99 -6.09 -1.75
N GLY A 107 3.67 -4.79 -1.80
CA GLY A 107 2.34 -4.28 -1.43
C GLY A 107 1.99 -4.56 0.03
N GLY A 108 2.98 -4.51 0.92
CA GLY A 108 2.80 -4.80 2.34
C GLY A 108 2.69 -6.29 2.69
N SER A 109 3.07 -7.19 1.78
CA SER A 109 3.10 -8.63 2.04
C SER A 109 4.49 -9.22 1.76
N CYS A 110 5.03 -9.97 2.73
CA CYS A 110 6.26 -10.71 2.54
C CYS A 110 6.10 -11.79 1.45
N LYS A 111 7.06 -11.81 0.53
CA LYS A 111 7.20 -12.81 -0.52
C LYS A 111 8.61 -13.38 -0.47
N VAL A 112 8.70 -14.70 -0.29
CA VAL A 112 9.94 -15.44 -0.44
C VAL A 112 10.14 -15.74 -1.91
N LEU A 113 11.30 -15.35 -2.44
CA LEU A 113 11.70 -15.60 -3.81
C LEU A 113 12.57 -16.85 -3.95
N ALA A 114 13.41 -17.11 -2.94
CA ALA A 114 14.27 -18.28 -2.90
C ALA A 114 14.49 -18.76 -1.46
N CYS A 115 14.71 -20.05 -1.31
CA CYS A 115 15.10 -20.69 -0.06
C CYS A 115 16.56 -21.13 -0.10
N HIS A 116 17.16 -21.33 1.08
CA HIS A 116 18.49 -21.93 1.20
C HIS A 116 18.47 -23.42 0.77
N PRO A 117 19.62 -24.02 0.41
CA PRO A 117 19.72 -25.46 0.16
C PRO A 117 19.19 -26.28 1.36
N GLY A 118 18.55 -27.41 1.10
CA GLY A 118 17.85 -28.20 2.12
C GLY A 118 16.47 -27.63 2.51
N TRP A 119 16.00 -26.59 1.82
CA TRP A 119 14.68 -26.01 2.01
C TRP A 119 13.94 -25.88 0.67
N GLN A 120 12.62 -26.06 0.71
CA GLN A 120 11.72 -25.93 -0.41
C GLN A 120 10.79 -24.72 -0.23
N LEU A 121 10.60 -23.96 -1.31
CA LEU A 121 9.68 -22.84 -1.33
C LEU A 121 8.23 -23.33 -1.36
N HIS A 122 7.44 -22.96 -0.36
CA HIS A 122 6.03 -23.31 -0.32
C HIS A 122 5.23 -22.60 -1.42
N ARG A 123 4.15 -23.22 -1.93
CA ARG A 123 3.35 -22.72 -3.07
C ARG A 123 2.82 -21.29 -2.88
N ASN A 124 2.52 -20.91 -1.65
CA ASN A 124 2.02 -19.55 -1.32
C ASN A 124 3.11 -18.46 -1.33
N LYS A 125 4.39 -18.84 -1.53
CA LYS A 125 5.57 -17.95 -1.51
C LYS A 125 5.71 -17.15 -0.22
N LYS A 126 5.25 -17.67 0.92
CA LYS A 126 5.35 -16.99 2.23
C LYS A 126 6.36 -17.63 3.16
N VAL A 127 6.71 -18.89 2.95
CA VAL A 127 7.56 -19.67 3.84
C VAL A 127 8.44 -20.61 3.05
N CYS A 128 9.58 -20.96 3.62
CA CYS A 128 10.36 -22.12 3.25
C CYS A 128 10.05 -23.25 4.24
N THR A 129 10.05 -24.49 3.77
CA THR A 129 9.95 -25.68 4.60
C THR A 129 11.17 -26.56 4.35
N GLU A 130 11.67 -27.24 5.38
CA GLU A 130 12.79 -28.17 5.21
C GLU A 130 12.43 -29.23 4.15
N ALA A 131 13.36 -29.45 3.22
CA ALA A 131 13.31 -30.59 2.32
C ALA A 131 13.76 -31.77 3.16
N PHE A 132 12.84 -32.65 3.56
CA PHE A 132 13.27 -33.95 4.05
C PHE A 132 13.89 -34.68 2.87
N ASP A 133 15.22 -34.65 2.81
CA ASP A 133 15.99 -35.52 1.94
C ASP A 133 15.75 -36.94 2.48
N GLU A 134 14.82 -37.65 1.86
CA GLU A 134 14.65 -39.10 2.03
C GLU A 134 15.94 -39.71 1.47
N GLY A 135 16.92 -39.89 2.38
CA GLY A 135 18.30 -40.21 2.04
C GLY A 135 18.42 -41.47 1.20
N ASP A 136 19.30 -41.39 0.21
CA ASP A 136 19.87 -42.50 -0.55
C ASP A 136 20.64 -43.50 0.34
#